data_AF-A0A522V3V1-F1
#
_entry.id   AF-A0A522V3V1-F1
#
_cell.length_a   1.000
_cell.length_b   1.000
_cell.length_c   1.000
_cell.angle_alpha   90.00
_cell.angle_beta   90.00
_cell.angle_gamma   90.00
#
_symmetry.space_group_name_H-M   'P 1'
#
loop_
_entity.id
_entity.type
_entity.pdbx_description
1 polymer ?
#
loop_
_entity_poly.entity_id
_entity_poly.type
_entity_poly.pdbx_seq_one_letter_code
_entity_poly.pdbx_strand_id
1 'polypeptide(L)'
;MNSAFRDVIFVNDITLLRAWLLALLIAMVGANLIEDMGFMGDDGLRRQAFAPIAAIVGGYIFGLGIVRAGGCGSGVLYKQGEGQFAAFVATIGFGIGLISTLHGPLKPISQFLKSFKVSVGEGENAIASPALWDIMGGQGMKWFVISVLALIFLMVVLRGKPFGKGPKKGWSWSVGGALIGVMVVLAWWASYFWGGQARGLSFSGPLSDFIMFALTANSKAPFDPMFVLFGIGVLTWSALYVVGVPLGAYLSAKGLGEFKLTAPKDPHELMTVFVGGLIMGFGGAVAGG
;
A
#
# COMPACT_ATOMS: atom_id res chain seq x y z
N MET A 1 -3.83 9.69 0.66
CA MET A 1 -4.85 9.26 1.66
C MET A 1 -4.82 10.15 2.89
N ASN A 2 -3.69 10.28 3.59
CA ASN A 2 -3.53 11.19 4.74
C ASN A 2 -3.97 12.64 4.44
N SER A 3 -3.59 13.20 3.29
CA SER A 3 -4.03 14.55 2.90
C SER A 3 -5.54 14.64 2.65
N ALA A 4 -6.21 13.56 2.23
CA ALA A 4 -7.64 13.59 1.98
C ALA A 4 -8.44 13.86 3.26
N PHE A 5 -8.07 13.22 4.38
CA PHE A 5 -8.72 13.48 5.67
C PHE A 5 -8.40 14.87 6.21
N ARG A 6 -7.15 15.34 6.04
CA ARG A 6 -6.78 16.72 6.38
C ARG A 6 -7.63 17.72 5.60
N ASP A 7 -7.76 17.53 4.29
CA ASP A 7 -8.44 18.49 3.42
C ASP A 7 -9.95 18.53 3.70
N VAL A 8 -10.55 17.39 4.07
CA VAL A 8 -11.95 17.33 4.52
C VAL A 8 -12.16 18.19 5.78
N ILE A 9 -11.26 18.09 6.76
CA ILE A 9 -11.42 18.74 8.08
C ILE A 9 -11.02 20.22 8.04
N PHE A 10 -9.89 20.54 7.39
CA PHE A 10 -9.26 21.86 7.48
C PHE A 10 -9.49 22.73 6.25
N VAL A 11 -9.73 22.13 5.08
CA VAL A 11 -9.86 22.84 3.80
C VAL A 11 -11.31 22.77 3.28
N ASN A 12 -12.16 21.94 3.89
CA ASN A 12 -13.50 21.60 3.42
C ASN A 12 -13.52 21.08 1.97
N ASP A 13 -12.43 20.44 1.52
CA ASP A 13 -12.33 19.82 0.20
C ASP A 13 -12.37 18.29 0.31
N ILE A 14 -13.42 17.71 -0.26
CA ILE A 14 -13.67 16.26 -0.26
C ILE A 14 -13.30 15.59 -1.59
N THR A 15 -12.67 16.30 -2.51
CA THR A 15 -12.32 15.80 -3.86
C THR A 15 -11.37 14.62 -3.79
N LEU A 16 -10.29 14.72 -3.01
CA LEU A 16 -9.33 13.62 -2.81
C LEU A 16 -9.97 12.42 -2.09
N LEU A 17 -10.87 12.69 -1.14
CA LEU A 17 -11.61 11.64 -0.44
C LEU A 17 -12.50 10.86 -1.42
N ARG A 18 -13.21 11.56 -2.32
CA ARG A 18 -14.05 10.93 -3.35
C ARG A 18 -13.24 10.11 -4.34
N ALA A 19 -12.08 10.59 -4.79
CA ALA A 19 -11.18 9.82 -5.66
C ALA A 19 -10.72 8.54 -4.97
N TRP A 20 -10.36 8.62 -3.70
CA TRP A 20 -9.96 7.47 -2.91
C TRP A 20 -11.11 6.47 -2.68
N LEU A 21 -12.31 6.95 -2.33
CA LEU A 21 -13.49 6.10 -2.17
C LEU A 21 -13.88 5.39 -3.47
N LEU A 22 -13.75 6.07 -4.62
CA LEU A 22 -13.99 5.46 -5.93
C LEU A 22 -12.95 4.37 -6.23
N ALA A 23 -11.66 4.64 -5.98
CA ALA A 23 -10.62 3.63 -6.14
C ALA A 23 -10.85 2.42 -5.22
N LEU A 24 -11.22 2.66 -3.96
CA LEU A 24 -11.53 1.62 -2.99
C LEU A 24 -12.76 0.80 -3.39
N LEU A 25 -13.82 1.46 -3.89
CA LEU A 25 -15.03 0.81 -4.38
C LEU A 25 -14.70 -0.16 -5.53
N ILE A 26 -13.96 0.30 -6.53
CA ILE A 26 -13.56 -0.52 -7.68
C ILE A 26 -12.64 -1.66 -7.23
N ALA A 27 -11.67 -1.38 -6.36
CA ALA A 27 -10.77 -2.40 -5.83
C ALA A 27 -11.52 -3.46 -5.00
N MET A 28 -12.47 -3.06 -4.15
CA MET A 28 -13.26 -3.95 -3.32
C MET A 28 -14.14 -4.87 -4.16
N VAL A 29 -14.91 -4.32 -5.11
CA VAL A 29 -15.78 -5.12 -5.97
C VAL A 29 -14.96 -5.97 -6.93
N GLY A 30 -13.96 -5.36 -7.61
CA GLY A 30 -13.16 -6.04 -8.61
C GLY A 30 -12.30 -7.18 -8.06
N ALA A 31 -11.66 -7.00 -6.90
CA ALA A 31 -10.85 -8.05 -6.29
C ALA A 31 -11.69 -9.27 -5.90
N ASN A 32 -12.86 -9.04 -5.28
CA ASN A 32 -13.76 -10.14 -4.88
C ASN A 32 -14.41 -10.82 -6.10
N LEU A 33 -14.72 -10.08 -7.17
CA LEU A 33 -15.20 -10.67 -8.42
C LEU A 33 -14.14 -11.58 -9.07
N ILE A 34 -12.89 -11.12 -9.16
CA ILE A 34 -11.81 -11.92 -9.76
C ILE A 34 -11.48 -13.14 -8.90
N GLU A 35 -11.56 -13.02 -7.57
CA GLU A 35 -11.45 -14.16 -6.64
C GLU A 35 -12.54 -15.21 -6.90
N ASP A 36 -13.81 -14.79 -6.99
CA ASP A 36 -14.95 -15.70 -7.23
C ASP A 36 -14.91 -16.35 -8.62
N MET A 37 -14.30 -15.69 -9.61
CA MET A 37 -14.07 -16.25 -10.94
C MET A 37 -12.92 -17.29 -10.97
N GLY A 38 -12.19 -17.48 -9.87
CA GLY A 38 -11.08 -18.43 -9.78
C GLY A 38 -9.77 -17.94 -10.40
N PHE A 39 -9.67 -16.67 -10.77
CA PHE A 39 -8.47 -16.11 -11.42
C PHE A 39 -7.32 -15.77 -10.44
N MET A 40 -7.45 -16.15 -9.16
CA MET A 40 -6.46 -15.93 -8.10
C MET A 40 -5.89 -17.22 -7.50
N GLY A 41 -6.23 -18.38 -8.07
CA GLY A 41 -5.80 -19.70 -7.59
C GLY A 41 -6.49 -20.14 -6.30
N ASP A 42 -6.08 -21.31 -5.80
CA ASP A 42 -6.68 -21.95 -4.62
C ASP A 42 -6.44 -21.16 -3.31
N ASP A 43 -5.36 -20.38 -3.26
CA ASP A 43 -5.02 -19.53 -2.10
C ASP A 43 -5.89 -18.26 -1.99
N GLY A 44 -6.58 -17.86 -3.07
CA GLY A 44 -7.46 -16.70 -3.11
C GLY A 44 -6.80 -15.37 -2.75
N LEU A 45 -7.59 -14.40 -2.29
CA LEU A 45 -7.06 -13.12 -1.82
C LEU A 45 -6.29 -13.29 -0.52
N ARG A 46 -5.02 -12.89 -0.53
CA ARG A 46 -4.21 -12.88 0.68
C ARG A 46 -4.66 -11.78 1.66
N ARG A 47 -5.38 -12.19 2.70
CA ARG A 47 -5.80 -11.31 3.80
C ARG A 47 -4.78 -11.35 4.94
N GLN A 48 -4.45 -10.18 5.47
CA GLN A 48 -3.54 -10.06 6.61
C GLN A 48 -4.19 -10.63 7.88
N ALA A 49 -3.40 -11.33 8.68
CA ALA A 49 -3.86 -11.84 9.97
C ALA A 49 -4.25 -10.67 10.90
N PHE A 50 -5.35 -10.85 11.64
CA PHE A 50 -5.86 -9.78 12.50
C PHE A 50 -5.09 -9.75 13.83
N ALA A 51 -4.13 -8.83 13.91
CA ALA A 51 -3.35 -8.53 15.11
C ALA A 51 -3.65 -7.09 15.58
N PRO A 52 -4.73 -6.86 16.34
CA PRO A 52 -5.24 -5.52 16.62
C PRO A 52 -4.22 -4.63 17.35
N ILE A 53 -3.48 -5.18 18.32
CA ILE A 53 -2.47 -4.42 19.06
C ILE A 53 -1.34 -3.96 18.12
N ALA A 54 -0.83 -4.86 17.29
CA ALA A 54 0.19 -4.54 16.31
C ALA A 54 -0.32 -3.52 15.27
N ALA A 55 -1.57 -3.66 14.80
CA ALA A 55 -2.17 -2.74 13.84
C ALA A 55 -2.35 -1.33 14.41
N ILE A 56 -2.83 -1.20 15.66
CA ILE A 56 -3.03 0.10 16.32
C ILE A 56 -1.69 0.78 16.61
N VAL A 57 -0.79 0.07 17.31
CA VAL A 57 0.51 0.64 17.71
C VAL A 57 1.38 0.91 16.48
N GLY A 58 1.50 -0.07 15.59
CA GLY A 58 2.27 0.07 14.36
C GLY A 58 1.70 1.15 13.44
N GLY A 59 0.37 1.19 13.26
CA GLY A 59 -0.30 2.18 12.43
C GLY A 59 -0.15 3.61 12.97
N TYR A 60 -0.23 3.79 14.29
CA TYR A 60 0.01 5.10 14.91
C TYR A 60 1.45 5.58 14.70
N ILE A 61 2.43 4.71 14.96
CA ILE A 61 3.85 5.03 14.77
C ILE A 61 4.15 5.28 13.28
N PHE A 62 3.57 4.48 12.38
CA PHE A 62 3.65 4.69 10.93
C PHE A 62 3.14 6.09 10.55
N GLY A 63 2.00 6.50 11.10
CA GLY A 63 1.42 7.84 10.89
C GLY A 63 2.36 8.97 11.33
N LEU A 64 3.00 8.85 12.50
CA LEU A 64 4.02 9.82 12.95
C LEU A 64 5.20 9.90 11.97
N GLY A 65 5.65 8.74 11.48
CA GLY A 65 6.68 8.63 10.46
C GLY A 65 6.30 9.34 9.16
N ILE A 66 5.08 9.14 8.65
CA ILE A 66 4.56 9.78 7.43
C ILE A 66 4.67 11.31 7.51
N VAL A 67 4.24 11.89 8.63
CA VAL A 67 4.23 13.35 8.82
C VAL A 67 5.66 13.89 8.78
N ARG A 68 6.59 13.20 9.46
CA ARG A 68 8.00 13.62 9.54
C ARG A 68 8.77 13.36 8.25
N ALA A 69 8.41 12.31 7.50
CA ALA A 69 9.01 11.96 6.21
C ALA A 69 8.51 12.83 5.04
N GLY A 70 7.40 13.56 5.20
CA GLY A 70 6.79 14.34 4.12
C GLY A 70 6.10 13.48 3.04
N GLY A 71 5.79 12.22 3.35
CA GLY A 71 5.18 11.28 2.42
C GLY A 71 4.89 9.92 3.07
N CYS A 72 3.87 9.22 2.57
CA CYS A 72 3.63 7.82 2.92
C CYS A 72 4.51 6.88 2.10
N GLY A 73 4.49 5.57 2.36
CA GLY A 73 5.32 4.59 1.64
C GLY A 73 5.23 4.69 0.11
N SER A 74 4.03 4.89 -0.44
CA SER A 74 3.85 5.17 -1.88
C SER A 74 4.34 6.55 -2.28
N GLY A 75 4.05 7.54 -1.42
CA GLY A 75 4.44 8.95 -1.55
C GLY A 75 5.93 9.13 -1.72
N VAL A 76 6.72 8.54 -0.84
CA VAL A 76 8.18 8.66 -0.88
C VAL A 76 8.75 7.96 -2.11
N LEU A 77 8.11 6.91 -2.64
CA LEU A 77 8.54 6.21 -3.86
C LEU A 77 8.24 7.00 -5.14
N TYR A 78 6.99 7.41 -5.37
CA TYR A 78 6.68 8.12 -6.63
C TYR A 78 7.35 9.50 -6.71
N LYS A 79 7.46 10.23 -5.57
CA LYS A 79 8.09 11.57 -5.54
C LYS A 79 9.57 11.57 -5.91
N GLN A 80 10.25 10.43 -5.75
CA GLN A 80 11.62 10.27 -6.27
C GLN A 80 11.65 10.38 -7.79
N GLY A 81 10.66 9.81 -8.48
CA GLY A 81 10.52 9.92 -9.93
C GLY A 81 10.24 11.36 -10.39
N GLU A 82 9.60 12.17 -9.56
CA GLU A 82 9.38 13.60 -9.83
C GLU A 82 10.65 14.46 -9.65
N GLY A 83 11.70 13.90 -9.03
CA GLY A 83 12.97 14.58 -8.79
C GLY A 83 13.19 15.08 -7.36
N GLN A 84 12.35 14.68 -6.39
CA GLN A 84 12.47 15.13 -4.99
C GLN A 84 13.53 14.32 -4.24
N PHE A 85 14.69 14.92 -3.98
CA PHE A 85 15.80 14.27 -3.26
C PHE A 85 15.45 13.92 -1.81
N ALA A 86 14.63 14.73 -1.13
CA ALA A 86 14.16 14.42 0.22
C ALA A 86 13.38 13.10 0.28
N ALA A 87 12.59 12.79 -0.75
CA ALA A 87 11.83 11.54 -0.84
C ALA A 87 12.73 10.31 -1.03
N PHE A 88 13.87 10.48 -1.71
CA PHE A 88 14.91 9.45 -1.81
C PHE A 88 15.51 9.15 -0.43
N VAL A 89 15.91 10.18 0.31
CA VAL A 89 16.45 10.03 1.67
C VAL A 89 15.42 9.41 2.63
N ALA A 90 14.16 9.84 2.55
CA ALA A 90 13.07 9.23 3.30
C ALA A 90 12.90 7.74 2.98
N THR A 91 13.06 7.34 1.72
CA THR A 91 12.94 5.95 1.28
C THR A 91 14.08 5.08 1.78
N ILE A 92 15.31 5.60 1.86
CA ILE A 92 16.43 4.89 2.49
C ILE A 92 16.11 4.65 3.96
N GLY A 93 15.68 5.68 4.70
CA GLY A 93 15.27 5.54 6.10
C GLY A 93 14.13 4.52 6.25
N PHE A 94 13.13 4.58 5.37
CA PHE A 94 12.01 3.64 5.36
C PHE A 94 12.47 2.20 5.17
N GLY A 95 13.34 1.96 4.18
CA GLY A 95 13.94 0.67 3.92
C GLY A 95 14.74 0.11 5.10
N ILE A 96 15.62 0.93 5.70
CA ILE A 96 16.40 0.53 6.89
C ILE A 96 15.47 0.18 8.05
N GLY A 97 14.43 0.98 8.31
CA GLY A 97 13.46 0.71 9.35
C GLY A 97 12.72 -0.62 9.14
N LEU A 98 12.32 -0.91 7.90
CA LEU A 98 11.68 -2.17 7.52
C LEU A 98 12.61 -3.36 7.76
N ILE A 99 13.83 -3.33 7.23
CA ILE A 99 14.79 -4.43 7.35
C ILE A 99 15.16 -4.66 8.81
N SER A 100 15.41 -3.59 9.57
CA SER A 100 15.75 -3.68 10.99
C SER A 100 14.63 -4.34 11.82
N THR A 101 13.38 -4.20 11.37
CA THR A 101 12.19 -4.72 12.05
C THR A 101 11.77 -6.11 11.56
N LEU A 102 11.99 -6.44 10.28
CA LEU A 102 11.62 -7.73 9.70
C LEU A 102 12.73 -8.79 9.83
N HIS A 103 13.98 -8.37 9.62
CA HIS A 103 15.15 -9.25 9.59
C HIS A 103 16.20 -8.92 10.66
N GLY A 104 16.16 -7.72 11.23
CA GLY A 104 17.17 -7.21 12.16
C GLY A 104 16.79 -7.29 13.64
N PRO A 105 17.41 -6.43 14.47
CA PRO A 105 17.32 -6.51 15.94
C PRO A 105 15.96 -6.15 16.51
N LEU A 106 15.10 -5.44 15.76
CA LEU A 106 13.75 -5.05 16.22
C LEU A 106 12.70 -6.14 15.94
N LYS A 107 13.09 -7.24 15.30
CA LYS A 107 12.22 -8.39 15.01
C LYS A 107 11.52 -8.97 16.25
N PRO A 108 12.19 -9.17 17.41
CA PRO A 108 11.52 -9.70 18.60
C PRO A 108 10.38 -8.80 19.09
N ILE A 109 10.55 -7.47 19.00
CA ILE A 109 9.51 -6.50 19.36
C ILE A 109 8.32 -6.61 18.41
N SER A 110 8.57 -6.67 17.10
CA SER A 110 7.52 -6.85 16.10
C SER A 110 6.76 -8.16 16.28
N GLN A 111 7.48 -9.26 16.56
CA GLN A 111 6.88 -10.57 16.83
C GLN A 111 6.07 -10.59 18.13
N PHE A 112 6.57 -9.93 19.19
CA PHE A 112 5.85 -9.81 20.45
C PHE A 112 4.51 -9.07 20.24
N LEU A 113 4.52 -7.93 19.55
CA LEU A 113 3.29 -7.17 19.26
C LEU A 113 2.33 -7.95 18.36
N LYS A 114 2.85 -8.73 17.40
CA LYS A 114 2.06 -9.58 16.51
C LYS A 114 1.61 -10.90 17.14
N SER A 115 2.06 -11.23 18.35
CA SER A 115 1.66 -12.47 19.03
C SER A 115 0.21 -12.40 19.52
N PHE A 116 -0.29 -11.19 19.79
CA PHE A 116 -1.67 -10.89 20.14
C PHE A 116 -2.60 -10.94 18.92
N LYS A 117 -2.68 -12.11 18.28
CA LYS A 117 -3.61 -12.38 17.18
C LYS A 117 -4.99 -12.72 17.73
N VAL A 118 -6.00 -12.23 17.03
CA VAL A 118 -7.40 -12.55 17.32
C VAL A 118 -7.97 -13.25 16.10
N SER A 119 -8.42 -14.49 16.29
CA SER A 119 -9.15 -15.26 15.28
C SER A 119 -10.65 -15.23 15.57
N VAL A 120 -11.45 -15.32 14.52
CA VAL A 120 -12.91 -15.48 14.63
C VAL A 120 -13.27 -16.95 14.44
N GLY A 121 -13.97 -17.54 15.41
CA GLY A 121 -14.30 -18.98 15.47
C GLY A 121 -13.50 -19.75 16.53
N GLU A 122 -13.91 -20.99 16.80
CA GLU A 122 -13.28 -21.90 17.78
C GLU A 122 -12.80 -23.19 17.08
N GLY A 123 -11.68 -23.76 17.54
CA GLY A 123 -11.15 -25.05 17.05
C GLY A 123 -10.48 -24.98 15.67
N GLU A 124 -10.59 -26.05 14.87
CA GLU A 124 -9.94 -26.19 13.55
C GLU A 124 -10.45 -25.20 12.48
N ASN A 125 -11.59 -24.54 12.72
CA ASN A 125 -12.21 -23.57 11.82
C ASN A 125 -11.90 -22.10 12.18
N ALA A 126 -10.94 -21.85 13.07
CA ALA A 126 -10.58 -20.50 13.49
C ALA A 126 -10.00 -19.68 12.32
N ILE A 127 -10.70 -18.62 11.93
CA ILE A 127 -10.30 -17.72 10.85
C ILE A 127 -9.32 -16.69 11.41
N ALA A 128 -8.04 -16.84 11.06
CA ALA A 128 -6.97 -15.94 11.51
C ALA A 128 -6.99 -14.56 10.81
N SER A 129 -7.69 -14.45 9.68
CA SER A 129 -7.83 -13.22 8.88
C SER A 129 -9.31 -12.88 8.65
N PRO A 130 -10.06 -12.54 9.71
CA PRO A 130 -11.49 -12.28 9.63
C PRO A 130 -11.81 -11.08 8.74
N ALA A 131 -12.81 -11.23 7.89
CA ALA A 131 -13.44 -10.15 7.15
C ALA A 131 -14.77 -9.75 7.79
N LEU A 132 -15.32 -8.59 7.39
CA LEU A 132 -16.60 -8.09 7.93
C LEU A 132 -17.76 -9.08 7.76
N TRP A 133 -17.79 -9.82 6.64
CA TRP A 133 -18.83 -10.82 6.42
C TRP A 133 -18.70 -12.05 7.32
N ASP A 134 -17.49 -12.41 7.78
CA ASP A 134 -17.29 -13.54 8.71
C ASP A 134 -17.94 -13.27 10.08
N ILE A 135 -18.03 -11.99 10.47
CA ILE A 135 -18.71 -11.55 11.70
C ILE A 135 -20.24 -11.47 11.51
N MET A 136 -20.70 -11.17 10.29
CA MET A 136 -22.12 -10.90 10.00
C MET A 136 -22.94 -12.11 9.55
N GLY A 137 -22.32 -13.28 9.35
CA GLY A 137 -23.02 -14.50 8.91
C GLY A 137 -22.25 -15.40 7.95
N GLY A 138 -20.94 -15.20 7.79
CA GLY A 138 -20.05 -16.04 6.98
C GLY A 138 -20.07 -15.69 5.49
N GLN A 139 -19.54 -16.60 4.67
CA GLN A 139 -19.34 -16.40 3.23
C GLN A 139 -20.63 -16.09 2.46
N GLY A 140 -21.80 -16.60 2.90
CA GLY A 140 -23.09 -16.28 2.29
C GLY A 140 -23.46 -14.79 2.35
N MET A 141 -22.89 -14.05 3.31
CA MET A 141 -23.11 -12.61 3.48
C MET A 141 -22.08 -11.74 2.76
N LYS A 142 -21.08 -12.33 2.10
CA LYS A 142 -19.97 -11.62 1.42
C LYS A 142 -20.49 -10.51 0.51
N TRP A 143 -21.31 -10.86 -0.49
CA TRP A 143 -21.84 -9.91 -1.47
C TRP A 143 -22.86 -8.95 -0.89
N PHE A 144 -23.61 -9.35 0.14
CA PHE A 144 -24.53 -8.45 0.84
C PHE A 144 -23.76 -7.32 1.53
N VAL A 145 -22.72 -7.64 2.31
CA VAL A 145 -21.88 -6.66 3.00
C VAL A 145 -21.16 -5.75 2.01
N ILE A 146 -20.58 -6.33 0.95
CA ILE A 146 -19.93 -5.55 -0.12
C ILE A 146 -20.93 -4.59 -0.78
N SER A 147 -22.15 -5.05 -1.08
CA SER A 147 -23.18 -4.22 -1.73
C SER A 147 -23.61 -3.04 -0.85
N VAL A 148 -23.80 -3.27 0.46
CA VAL A 148 -24.15 -2.20 1.42
C VAL A 148 -23.05 -1.15 1.48
N LEU A 149 -21.79 -1.56 1.65
CA LEU A 149 -20.65 -0.64 1.66
C LEU A 149 -20.47 0.08 0.32
N ALA A 150 -20.64 -0.64 -0.78
CA ALA A 150 -20.56 -0.10 -2.12
C ALA A 150 -21.59 1.01 -2.36
N LEU A 151 -22.83 0.81 -1.92
CA LEU A 151 -23.89 1.83 -2.01
C LEU A 151 -23.53 3.08 -1.20
N ILE A 152 -22.99 2.92 0.01
CA ILE A 152 -22.55 4.05 0.85
C ILE A 152 -21.46 4.87 0.13
N PHE A 153 -20.43 4.20 -0.40
CA PHE A 153 -19.35 4.87 -1.11
C PHE A 153 -19.83 5.53 -2.40
N LEU A 154 -20.68 4.82 -3.16
CA LEU A 154 -21.25 5.33 -4.41
C LEU A 154 -22.08 6.60 -4.17
N MET A 155 -22.86 6.67 -3.09
CA MET A 155 -23.62 7.89 -2.73
C MET A 155 -22.69 9.10 -2.52
N VAL A 156 -21.57 8.93 -1.83
CA VAL A 156 -20.60 10.01 -1.58
C VAL A 156 -19.88 10.44 -2.87
N VAL A 157 -19.52 9.47 -3.72
CA VAL A 157 -18.84 9.67 -5.00
C VAL A 157 -19.75 10.39 -6.00
N LEU A 158 -21.00 9.95 -6.17
CA LEU A 158 -21.94 10.52 -7.14
C LEU A 158 -22.34 11.96 -6.79
N ARG A 159 -22.42 12.32 -5.50
CA ARG A 159 -22.61 13.71 -5.05
C ARG A 159 -21.49 14.65 -5.52
N GLY A 160 -20.33 14.12 -5.91
CA GLY A 160 -19.21 14.87 -6.45
C GLY A 160 -19.29 15.19 -7.94
N LYS A 161 -20.38 14.85 -8.62
CA LYS A 161 -20.55 15.02 -10.07
C LYS A 161 -19.33 14.47 -10.84
N PRO A 162 -19.04 13.15 -10.73
CA PRO A 162 -17.82 12.54 -11.27
C PRO A 162 -17.66 12.71 -12.80
N PHE A 163 -18.76 12.94 -13.52
CA PHE A 163 -18.78 13.19 -14.97
C PHE A 163 -18.76 14.69 -15.35
N GLY A 164 -18.46 15.58 -14.39
CA GLY A 164 -18.34 17.01 -14.63
C GLY A 164 -17.11 17.38 -15.48
N LYS A 165 -17.02 18.65 -15.89
CA LYS A 165 -15.85 19.16 -16.63
C LYS A 165 -14.58 18.98 -15.79
N GLY A 166 -13.62 18.24 -16.35
CA GLY A 166 -12.32 18.00 -15.72
C GLY A 166 -11.43 19.25 -15.64
N PRO A 167 -10.32 19.16 -14.89
CA PRO A 167 -9.34 20.24 -14.81
C PRO A 167 -8.69 20.51 -16.19
N LYS A 168 -8.15 21.72 -16.38
CA LYS A 168 -7.43 22.11 -17.62
C LYS A 168 -6.12 21.34 -17.83
N LYS A 169 -5.53 20.79 -16.77
CA LYS A 169 -4.32 19.96 -16.79
C LYS A 169 -4.53 18.75 -15.89
N GLY A 170 -3.98 17.61 -16.30
CA GLY A 170 -4.10 16.35 -15.58
C GLY A 170 -5.47 15.70 -15.71
N TRP A 171 -5.70 14.67 -14.91
CA TRP A 171 -6.93 13.89 -14.92
C TRP A 171 -7.94 14.42 -13.93
N SER A 172 -9.24 14.23 -14.20
CA SER A 172 -10.26 14.48 -13.18
C SER A 172 -10.06 13.52 -12.01
N TRP A 173 -10.51 13.92 -10.82
CA TRP A 173 -10.46 13.08 -9.63
C TRP A 173 -11.15 11.72 -9.83
N SER A 174 -12.20 11.68 -10.65
CA SER A 174 -12.97 10.48 -10.98
C SER A 174 -12.20 9.54 -11.89
N VAL A 175 -11.56 10.07 -12.94
CA VAL A 175 -10.70 9.30 -13.85
C VAL A 175 -9.48 8.77 -13.11
N GLY A 176 -8.82 9.60 -12.29
CA GLY A 176 -7.69 9.18 -11.46
C GLY A 176 -8.07 8.09 -10.46
N GLY A 177 -9.17 8.26 -9.73
CA GLY A 177 -9.69 7.25 -8.80
C GLY A 177 -10.05 5.94 -9.51
N ALA A 178 -10.72 6.02 -10.66
CA ALA A 178 -11.09 4.84 -11.44
C ALA A 178 -9.87 4.07 -11.94
N LEU A 179 -8.88 4.76 -12.49
CA LEU A 179 -7.68 4.13 -13.05
C LEU A 179 -6.79 3.54 -11.95
N ILE A 180 -6.71 4.17 -10.78
CA ILE A 180 -6.07 3.55 -9.61
C ILE A 180 -6.82 2.30 -9.17
N GLY A 181 -8.15 2.35 -9.08
CA GLY A 181 -8.96 1.19 -8.71
C GLY A 181 -8.77 0.00 -9.67
N VAL A 182 -8.84 0.25 -10.98
CA VAL A 182 -8.60 -0.77 -12.01
C VAL A 182 -7.18 -1.31 -11.94
N MET A 183 -6.18 -0.43 -11.78
CA MET A 183 -4.78 -0.83 -11.62
C MET A 183 -4.59 -1.74 -10.40
N VAL A 184 -5.27 -1.48 -9.28
CA VAL A 184 -5.22 -2.33 -8.08
C VAL A 184 -5.79 -3.72 -8.36
N VAL A 185 -6.92 -3.80 -9.05
CA VAL A 185 -7.54 -5.06 -9.46
C VAL A 185 -6.62 -5.86 -10.38
N LEU A 186 -6.04 -5.20 -11.38
CA LEU A 186 -5.06 -5.80 -12.30
C LEU A 186 -3.79 -6.23 -11.57
N ALA A 187 -3.35 -5.49 -10.56
CA ALA A 187 -2.17 -5.83 -9.78
C ALA A 187 -2.33 -7.14 -9.01
N TRP A 188 -3.51 -7.43 -8.44
CA TRP A 188 -3.78 -8.72 -7.80
C TRP A 188 -3.70 -9.88 -8.79
N TRP A 189 -4.37 -9.74 -9.94
CA TRP A 189 -4.35 -10.75 -10.99
C TRP A 189 -2.92 -10.96 -11.53
N ALA A 190 -2.20 -9.88 -11.83
CA ALA A 190 -0.84 -9.93 -12.33
C ALA A 190 0.14 -10.54 -11.31
N SER A 191 -0.01 -10.19 -10.03
CA SER A 191 0.79 -10.79 -8.94
C SER A 191 0.58 -12.30 -8.88
N TYR A 192 -0.65 -12.78 -9.08
CA TYR A 192 -0.91 -14.21 -9.16
C TYR A 192 -0.32 -14.84 -10.42
N PHE A 193 -0.62 -14.28 -11.59
CA PHE A 193 -0.25 -14.86 -12.88
C PHE A 193 1.27 -14.96 -13.09
N TRP A 194 2.02 -13.92 -12.72
CA TRP A 194 3.49 -13.91 -12.86
C TRP A 194 4.24 -14.22 -11.56
N GLY A 195 3.67 -13.85 -10.42
CA GLY A 195 4.32 -13.99 -9.11
C GLY A 195 3.87 -15.22 -8.33
N GLY A 196 2.90 -16.00 -8.81
CA GLY A 196 2.41 -17.22 -8.17
C GLY A 196 1.54 -17.01 -6.94
N GLN A 197 1.25 -15.77 -6.55
CA GLN A 197 0.35 -15.47 -5.43
C GLN A 197 -0.39 -14.14 -5.61
N ALA A 198 -1.70 -14.11 -5.32
CA ALA A 198 -2.52 -12.92 -5.41
C ALA A 198 -2.25 -11.94 -4.24
N ARG A 199 -1.25 -11.09 -4.42
CA ARG A 199 -0.92 -10.02 -3.47
C ARG A 199 -1.25 -8.65 -4.06
N GLY A 200 -1.90 -7.82 -3.24
CA GLY A 200 -2.28 -6.46 -3.63
C GLY A 200 -1.10 -5.50 -3.64
N LEU A 201 -1.34 -4.28 -4.15
CA LEU A 201 -0.34 -3.21 -4.13
C LEU A 201 0.04 -2.84 -2.69
N SER A 202 1.33 -2.98 -2.38
CA SER A 202 1.95 -2.60 -1.11
C SER A 202 3.32 -1.98 -1.39
N PHE A 203 3.84 -1.21 -0.44
CA PHE A 203 5.14 -0.54 -0.58
C PHE A 203 6.15 -1.00 0.47
N SER A 204 5.71 -1.44 1.66
CA SER A 204 6.59 -1.90 2.73
C SER A 204 7.28 -3.23 2.41
N GLY A 205 6.50 -4.25 2.04
CA GLY A 205 7.03 -5.58 1.69
C GLY A 205 7.99 -5.51 0.49
N PRO A 206 7.54 -4.98 -0.65
CA PRO A 206 8.38 -4.80 -1.83
C PRO A 206 9.68 -4.04 -1.61
N LEU A 207 9.64 -2.98 -0.79
CA LEU A 207 10.84 -2.23 -0.49
C LEU A 207 11.84 -3.06 0.33
N SER A 208 11.36 -3.82 1.32
CA SER A 208 12.21 -4.74 2.08
C SER A 208 12.83 -5.81 1.17
N ASP A 209 12.00 -6.45 0.34
CA ASP A 209 12.44 -7.49 -0.60
C ASP A 209 13.49 -6.96 -1.58
N PHE A 210 13.24 -5.78 -2.16
CA PHE A 210 14.16 -5.14 -3.11
C PHE A 210 15.50 -4.82 -2.47
N ILE A 211 15.51 -4.27 -1.26
CA ILE A 211 16.77 -3.95 -0.58
C ILE A 211 17.51 -5.23 -0.18
N MET A 212 16.80 -6.26 0.30
CA MET A 212 17.41 -7.55 0.61
C MET A 212 18.03 -8.20 -0.64
N PHE A 213 17.35 -8.12 -1.78
CA PHE A 213 17.92 -8.52 -3.07
C PHE A 213 19.15 -7.69 -3.43
N ALA A 214 19.09 -6.36 -3.32
CA ALA A 214 20.21 -5.48 -3.63
C ALA A 214 21.44 -5.76 -2.74
N LEU A 215 21.23 -6.13 -1.48
CA LEU A 215 22.30 -6.39 -0.52
C LEU A 215 22.83 -7.84 -0.56
N THR A 216 21.98 -8.82 -0.86
CA THR A 216 22.31 -10.25 -0.67
C THR A 216 22.04 -11.13 -1.89
N ALA A 217 21.67 -10.53 -3.03
CA ALA A 217 21.20 -11.22 -4.24
C ALA A 217 19.99 -12.15 -4.00
N ASN A 218 19.30 -12.01 -2.87
CA ASN A 218 18.16 -12.82 -2.48
C ASN A 218 17.19 -11.95 -1.65
N SER A 219 15.94 -11.83 -2.10
CA SER A 219 14.92 -11.04 -1.39
C SER A 219 14.61 -11.53 0.02
N LYS A 220 14.92 -12.80 0.34
CA LYS A 220 14.55 -13.51 1.57
C LYS A 220 13.10 -13.25 1.97
N ALA A 221 12.23 -13.19 0.96
CA ALA A 221 10.83 -12.86 1.15
C ALA A 221 10.21 -13.96 1.99
N PRO A 222 9.64 -13.65 3.17
CA PRO A 222 9.11 -14.69 4.05
C PRO A 222 7.83 -15.34 3.49
N PHE A 223 7.26 -14.73 2.46
CA PHE A 223 5.84 -14.78 2.21
C PHE A 223 5.47 -14.85 0.74
N ASP A 224 6.27 -14.29 -0.16
CA ASP A 224 5.95 -14.23 -1.58
C ASP A 224 6.84 -15.20 -2.35
N PRO A 225 6.33 -15.83 -3.42
CA PRO A 225 7.16 -16.65 -4.28
C PRO A 225 8.30 -15.83 -4.88
N MET A 226 9.46 -16.47 -4.97
CA MET A 226 10.69 -15.86 -5.41
C MET A 226 11.14 -16.51 -6.72
N PHE A 227 11.54 -15.70 -7.69
CA PHE A 227 12.01 -16.19 -8.99
C PHE A 227 13.41 -15.65 -9.30
N VAL A 228 14.15 -16.43 -10.09
CA VAL A 228 15.48 -16.02 -10.55
C VAL A 228 15.30 -14.94 -11.61
N LEU A 229 15.78 -13.74 -11.32
CA LEU A 229 15.73 -12.62 -12.25
C LEU A 229 17.06 -12.49 -12.99
N PHE A 230 17.04 -12.75 -14.30
CA PHE A 230 18.17 -12.59 -15.23
C PHE A 230 19.49 -13.28 -14.80
N GLY A 231 19.43 -14.30 -13.93
CA GLY A 231 20.62 -14.96 -13.38
C GLY A 231 21.43 -14.14 -12.37
N ILE A 232 20.92 -12.97 -11.96
CA ILE A 232 21.60 -12.01 -11.07
C ILE A 232 21.28 -12.29 -9.60
N GLY A 233 20.11 -12.88 -9.33
CA GLY A 233 19.67 -13.28 -8.00
C GLY A 233 18.18 -13.62 -7.97
N VAL A 234 17.61 -13.72 -6.76
CA VAL A 234 16.23 -14.15 -6.55
C VAL A 234 15.36 -12.99 -6.05
N LEU A 235 14.35 -12.60 -6.83
CA LEU A 235 13.48 -11.45 -6.60
C LEU A 235 12.00 -11.87 -6.46
N THR A 236 11.20 -11.08 -5.72
CA THR A 236 9.74 -11.19 -5.73
C THR A 236 9.12 -10.32 -6.83
N TRP A 237 7.92 -10.68 -7.28
CA TRP A 237 7.22 -9.92 -8.33
C TRP A 237 6.96 -8.50 -7.88
N SER A 238 6.54 -8.36 -6.63
CA SER A 238 6.19 -7.07 -6.06
C SER A 238 7.40 -6.17 -5.83
N ALA A 239 8.62 -6.70 -5.62
CA ALA A 239 9.82 -5.88 -5.50
C ALA A 239 10.11 -5.04 -6.77
N LEU A 240 9.65 -5.48 -7.94
CA LEU A 240 9.75 -4.70 -9.18
C LEU A 240 9.01 -3.35 -9.10
N TYR A 241 8.01 -3.22 -8.22
CA TYR A 241 7.32 -1.95 -7.99
C TYR A 241 8.24 -0.84 -7.48
N VAL A 242 9.29 -1.19 -6.74
CA VAL A 242 10.25 -0.22 -6.19
C VAL A 242 10.98 0.52 -7.31
N VAL A 243 11.15 -0.12 -8.47
CA VAL A 243 11.72 0.48 -9.67
C VAL A 243 10.64 1.03 -10.59
N GLY A 244 9.55 0.26 -10.80
CA GLY A 244 8.48 0.62 -11.72
C GLY A 244 7.71 1.90 -11.33
N VAL A 245 7.47 2.12 -10.03
CA VAL A 245 6.71 3.29 -9.56
C VAL A 245 7.49 4.60 -9.76
N PRO A 246 8.76 4.74 -9.33
CA PRO A 246 9.56 5.93 -9.63
C PRO A 246 9.74 6.15 -11.14
N LEU A 247 9.95 5.09 -11.93
CA LEU A 247 10.07 5.22 -13.39
C LEU A 247 8.77 5.72 -14.03
N GLY A 248 7.62 5.15 -13.65
CA GLY A 248 6.31 5.61 -14.13
C GLY A 248 6.03 7.07 -13.75
N ALA A 249 6.35 7.44 -12.52
CA ALA A 249 6.23 8.82 -12.04
C ALA A 249 7.16 9.77 -12.82
N TYR A 250 8.39 9.38 -13.11
CA TYR A 250 9.33 10.15 -13.93
C TYR A 250 8.80 10.38 -15.35
N LEU A 251 8.31 9.33 -16.02
CA LEU A 251 7.74 9.42 -17.36
C LEU A 251 6.52 10.36 -17.39
N SER A 252 5.64 10.26 -16.39
CA SER A 252 4.49 11.16 -16.24
C SER A 252 4.91 12.61 -16.00
N ALA A 253 5.82 12.84 -15.05
CA ALA A 253 6.30 14.17 -14.71
C ALA A 253 7.02 14.83 -15.90
N LYS A 254 7.81 14.08 -16.66
CA LYS A 254 8.45 14.56 -17.89
C LYS A 254 7.43 14.87 -18.97
N GLY A 255 6.43 14.01 -19.16
CA GLY A 255 5.35 14.21 -20.14
C GLY A 255 4.49 15.45 -19.85
N LEU A 256 4.30 15.79 -18.57
CA LEU A 256 3.57 16.99 -18.14
C LEU A 256 4.46 18.24 -18.00
N GLY A 257 5.78 18.11 -18.15
CA GLY A 257 6.74 19.20 -17.94
C GLY A 257 6.88 19.63 -16.48
N GLU A 258 6.58 18.74 -15.53
CA GLU A 258 6.58 18.98 -14.08
C GLU A 258 7.82 18.43 -13.39
N PHE A 259 8.65 17.64 -14.09
CA PHE A 259 9.88 17.07 -13.53
C PHE A 259 10.84 18.17 -13.08
N LYS A 260 11.25 18.13 -11.81
CA LYS A 260 12.20 19.09 -11.25
C LYS A 260 13.05 18.43 -10.17
N LEU A 261 14.37 18.46 -10.37
CA LEU A 261 15.31 18.08 -9.32
C LEU A 261 15.29 19.12 -8.20
N THR A 262 14.83 18.70 -7.02
CA THR A 262 14.77 19.55 -5.83
C THR A 262 15.50 18.89 -4.68
N ALA A 263 16.37 19.64 -4.01
CA ALA A 263 16.99 19.26 -2.75
C ALA A 263 16.66 20.30 -1.67
N PRO A 264 16.37 19.88 -0.43
CA PRO A 264 16.29 20.79 0.70
C PRO A 264 17.54 21.63 0.85
N LYS A 265 17.37 22.91 1.20
CA LYS A 265 18.50 23.81 1.49
C LYS A 265 19.07 23.57 2.88
N ASP A 266 18.24 23.09 3.80
CA ASP A 266 18.62 22.81 5.19
C ASP A 266 18.96 21.31 5.37
N PRO A 267 20.19 20.96 5.77
CA PRO A 267 20.56 19.58 6.09
C PRO A 267 19.70 18.95 7.20
N HIS A 268 19.15 19.75 8.13
CA HIS A 268 18.28 19.24 9.19
C HIS A 268 16.98 18.67 8.63
N GLU A 269 16.51 19.17 7.48
CA GLU A 269 15.34 18.62 6.79
C GLU A 269 15.62 17.20 6.28
N LEU A 270 16.81 16.95 5.73
CA LEU A 270 17.24 15.61 5.29
C LEU A 270 17.31 14.62 6.45
N MET A 271 17.86 15.05 7.60
CA MET A 271 17.87 14.24 8.81
C MET A 271 16.43 13.94 9.30
N THR A 272 15.56 14.94 9.24
CA THR A 272 14.17 14.83 9.67
C THR A 272 13.42 13.81 8.82
N VAL A 273 13.54 13.89 7.48
CA VAL A 273 12.86 12.93 6.59
C VAL A 273 13.46 11.53 6.67
N PHE A 274 14.77 11.40 6.91
CA PHE A 274 15.42 10.11 7.13
C PHE A 274 14.90 9.43 8.40
N VAL A 275 14.87 10.15 9.52
CA VAL A 275 14.33 9.65 10.80
C VAL A 275 12.84 9.37 10.68
N GLY A 276 12.09 10.22 9.97
CA GLY A 276 10.69 9.97 9.62
C GLY A 276 10.52 8.66 8.85
N GLY A 277 11.41 8.40 7.88
CA GLY A 277 11.51 7.13 7.17
C GLY A 277 11.74 5.95 8.11
N LEU A 278 12.71 6.00 9.02
CA LEU A 278 12.98 4.92 9.99
C LEU A 278 11.75 4.59 10.84
N ILE A 279 11.09 5.63 11.37
CA ILE A 279 9.87 5.50 12.20
C ILE A 279 8.74 4.88 11.36
N MET A 280 8.57 5.36 10.11
CA MET A 280 7.63 4.79 9.15
C MET A 280 7.95 3.31 8.87
N GLY A 281 9.22 2.94 8.73
CA GLY A 281 9.62 1.55 8.43
C GLY A 281 9.30 0.60 9.56
N PHE A 282 9.60 1.01 10.80
CA PHE A 282 9.22 0.27 11.99
C PHE A 282 7.70 0.13 12.11
N GLY A 283 6.96 1.24 12.00
CA GLY A 283 5.50 1.24 12.13
C GLY A 283 4.81 0.35 11.10
N GLY A 284 5.24 0.42 9.83
CA GLY A 284 4.68 -0.40 8.74
C GLY A 284 4.97 -1.89 8.95
N ALA A 285 6.21 -2.23 9.29
CA ALA A 285 6.58 -3.61 9.60
C ALA A 285 5.79 -4.19 10.79
N VAL A 286 5.55 -3.41 11.86
CA VAL A 286 4.75 -3.83 13.02
C VAL A 286 3.28 -3.97 12.66
N ALA A 287 2.69 -2.98 11.98
CA ALA A 287 1.30 -3.01 11.53
C ALA A 287 1.03 -4.14 10.52
N GLY A 288 2.08 -4.66 9.88
CA GLY A 288 2.00 -5.68 8.85
C GLY A 288 1.69 -5.11 7.46
N GLY A 289 1.82 -3.79 7.26
CA GLY A 289 1.43 -3.05 6.05
C GLY A 289 2.56 -2.24 5.43
#